data_AF-A0A1G2ML43-F1
#
_entry.id   AF-A0A1G2ML43-F1
#
_cell.length_a   1.000
_cell.length_b   1.000
_cell.length_c   1.000
_cell.angle_alpha   90.00
_cell.angle_beta   90.00
_cell.angle_gamma   90.00
#
_symmetry.space_group_name_H-M   'P 1'
#
loop_
_entity.id
_entity.type
_entity.pdbx_description
1 polymer ?
#
loop_
_entity_poly.entity_id
_entity_poly.type
_entity_poly.pdbx_seq_one_letter_code
_entity_poly.pdbx_strand_id
1 'polypeptide(L)'
;METDIIINIGIYKTLGIISTLVVGAWYASHRLTKVETEVNGFDKRLTGLEGRMDGAFSSASPIALLEKGKDILIGSGLKDYIDKNKDILISQCRSKNGMSNPYDIQTASFKFFDEMDFGDFDQKLKEAAYRYGIGMDVVRRIGGIYFRDICLNLYNFRPEDLDKPDDPQSKS
;
A
#
# COMPACT_ATOMS: atom_id res chain seq x y z
N MET A 1 10.94 63.30 -17.41
CA MET A 1 12.05 62.47 -16.91
C MET A 1 11.46 61.13 -16.55
N GLU A 2 11.54 60.17 -17.47
CA GLU A 2 11.18 58.78 -17.23
C GLU A 2 12.34 58.12 -16.50
N THR A 3 12.07 57.52 -15.35
CA THR A 3 13.05 56.71 -14.60
C THR A 3 12.75 55.24 -14.85
N ASP A 4 13.54 54.61 -15.70
CA ASP A 4 13.58 53.16 -15.87
C ASP A 4 14.12 52.50 -14.59
N ILE A 5 13.31 51.66 -13.96
CA ILE A 5 13.70 50.85 -12.81
C ILE A 5 14.25 49.52 -13.33
N ILE A 6 15.58 49.41 -13.41
CA ILE A 6 16.26 48.14 -13.74
C ILE A 6 16.40 47.32 -12.45
N ILE A 7 15.55 46.31 -12.29
CA ILE A 7 15.59 45.38 -11.14
C ILE A 7 16.65 44.29 -11.41
N ASN A 8 17.82 44.42 -10.78
CA ASN A 8 18.88 43.42 -10.84
C ASN A 8 18.63 42.34 -9.76
N ILE A 9 17.81 41.33 -10.09
CA ILE A 9 17.62 40.15 -9.24
C ILE A 9 18.84 39.25 -9.42
N GLY A 10 19.70 39.18 -8.40
CA GLY A 10 20.94 38.40 -8.44
C GLY A 10 20.70 36.94 -8.85
N ILE A 11 21.29 36.56 -10.00
CA ILE A 11 21.24 35.24 -10.66
C ILE A 11 21.50 34.06 -9.70
N TYR A 12 22.27 34.27 -8.63
CA TYR A 12 22.55 33.25 -7.63
C TYR A 12 21.33 32.80 -6.81
N LYS A 13 20.35 33.69 -6.56
CA LYS A 13 19.13 33.32 -5.83
C LYS A 13 18.17 32.52 -6.69
N THR A 14 18.05 32.82 -7.98
CA THR A 14 17.21 32.07 -8.92
C THR A 14 17.80 30.70 -9.24
N LEU A 15 19.13 30.60 -9.41
CA LEU A 15 19.80 29.30 -9.58
C LEU A 15 19.66 28.39 -8.36
N GLY A 16 19.71 28.93 -7.14
CA GLY A 16 19.51 28.17 -5.91
C GLY A 16 18.10 27.59 -5.79
N ILE A 17 17.07 28.34 -6.19
CA ILE A 17 15.68 27.86 -6.19
C ILE A 17 15.50 26.75 -7.24
N ILE A 18 16.05 26.95 -8.45
CA ILE A 18 15.97 25.96 -9.53
C ILE A 18 16.68 24.66 -9.14
N SER A 19 17.86 24.73 -8.51
CA SER A 19 18.58 23.51 -8.11
C SER A 19 17.83 22.72 -7.03
N THR A 20 17.24 23.38 -6.03
CA THR A 20 16.38 22.70 -5.05
C THR A 20 15.13 22.08 -5.68
N LEU A 21 14.53 22.72 -6.68
CA LEU A 21 13.37 22.17 -7.40
C LEU A 21 13.77 20.95 -8.23
N VAL A 22 14.91 20.99 -8.92
CA VAL A 22 15.40 19.87 -9.72
C VAL A 22 15.77 18.67 -8.85
N VAL A 23 16.42 18.89 -7.70
CA VAL A 23 16.73 17.82 -6.74
C VAL A 23 15.45 17.24 -6.13
N GLY A 24 14.48 18.09 -5.77
CA GLY A 24 13.17 17.64 -5.29
C GLY A 24 12.41 16.81 -6.33
N ALA A 25 12.42 17.25 -7.59
CA ALA A 25 11.80 16.54 -8.71
C ALA A 25 12.49 15.20 -8.99
N TRP A 26 13.83 15.15 -8.97
CA TRP A 26 14.58 13.91 -9.16
C TRP A 26 14.33 12.91 -8.03
N TYR A 27 14.28 13.39 -6.78
CA TYR A 27 13.98 12.54 -5.62
C TYR A 27 12.56 11.99 -5.64
N ALA A 28 11.57 12.81 -6.00
CA ALA A 28 10.19 12.39 -6.16
C ALA A 28 10.06 11.35 -7.29
N SER A 29 10.66 11.63 -8.45
CA SER A 29 10.65 10.73 -9.61
C SER A 29 11.25 9.36 -9.28
N HIS A 30 12.39 9.31 -8.56
CA HIS A 30 13.01 8.04 -8.22
C HIS A 30 12.17 7.19 -7.24
N ARG A 31 11.47 7.83 -6.29
CA ARG A 31 10.54 7.12 -5.40
C ARG A 31 9.33 6.58 -6.16
N LEU A 32 8.77 7.37 -7.08
CA LEU A 32 7.63 6.94 -7.90
C LEU A 32 7.98 5.72 -8.76
N THR A 33 9.12 5.74 -9.46
CA THR A 33 9.55 4.60 -10.30
C THR A 33 9.77 3.32 -9.49
N LYS A 34 10.31 3.43 -8.26
CA LYS A 34 10.49 2.27 -7.39
C LYS A 34 9.15 1.69 -6.93
N VAL A 35 8.20 2.56 -6.56
CA VAL A 35 6.85 2.16 -6.16
C VAL A 35 6.13 1.48 -7.32
N GLU A 36 6.17 2.05 -8.53
CA GLU A 36 5.58 1.44 -9.73
C GLU A 36 6.13 0.04 -10.00
N THR A 37 7.44 -0.16 -9.85
CA THR A 37 8.07 -1.47 -10.06
C THR A 37 7.62 -2.50 -9.02
N GLU A 38 7.50 -2.10 -7.75
CA GLU A 38 7.01 -2.96 -6.67
C GLU A 38 5.52 -3.29 -6.83
N VAL A 39 4.69 -2.31 -7.20
CA VAL A 39 3.25 -2.48 -7.46
C VAL A 39 3.01 -3.44 -8.64
N ASN A 40 3.74 -3.25 -9.76
CA ASN A 40 3.69 -4.19 -10.88
C ASN A 40 4.11 -5.62 -10.48
N GLY A 41 5.00 -5.75 -9.50
CA GLY A 41 5.37 -7.05 -8.91
C GLY A 41 4.22 -7.66 -8.10
N PHE A 42 3.46 -6.84 -7.36
CA PHE A 42 2.27 -7.28 -6.64
C PHE A 42 1.15 -7.72 -7.58
N ASP A 43 0.87 -6.96 -8.63
CA ASP A 43 -0.17 -7.29 -9.61
C ASP A 43 0.10 -8.63 -10.31
N LYS A 44 1.36 -8.92 -10.62
CA LYS A 44 1.77 -10.23 -11.16
C LYS A 44 1.55 -11.38 -10.17
N ARG A 45 1.80 -11.15 -8.88
CA ARG A 45 1.55 -12.16 -7.84
C ARG A 45 0.06 -12.37 -7.60
N LEU A 46 -0.73 -11.30 -7.73
CA LEU A 46 -2.19 -11.34 -7.66
C LEU A 46 -2.81 -12.09 -8.83
N THR A 47 -2.42 -11.80 -10.06
CA THR A 47 -2.86 -12.59 -11.24
C THR A 47 -2.48 -14.06 -11.12
N GLY A 48 -1.33 -14.37 -10.50
CA GLY A 48 -0.95 -15.75 -10.15
C GLY A 48 -1.83 -16.40 -9.07
N LEU A 49 -2.43 -15.61 -8.18
CA LEU A 49 -3.37 -16.06 -7.13
C LEU A 49 -4.80 -16.18 -7.67
N GLU A 50 -5.23 -15.30 -8.57
CA GLU A 50 -6.56 -15.30 -9.19
C GLU A 50 -6.89 -16.62 -9.86
N GLY A 51 -5.95 -17.21 -10.61
CA GLY A 51 -6.13 -18.53 -11.22
C GLY A 51 -6.29 -19.69 -10.23
N ARG A 52 -5.98 -19.47 -8.94
CA ARG A 52 -6.12 -20.45 -7.86
C ARG A 52 -7.34 -20.16 -6.97
N MET A 53 -8.09 -19.09 -7.23
CA MET A 53 -9.06 -18.55 -6.29
C MET A 53 -10.21 -17.78 -6.94
N ASP A 54 -11.19 -18.49 -7.47
CA ASP A 54 -12.49 -17.89 -7.73
C ASP A 54 -13.14 -17.41 -6.42
N GLY A 55 -13.32 -16.10 -6.32
CA GLY A 55 -14.28 -15.45 -5.42
C GLY A 55 -13.79 -14.99 -4.04
N ALA A 56 -12.49 -15.00 -3.72
CA ALA A 56 -12.00 -14.52 -2.41
C ALA A 56 -11.71 -13.01 -2.36
N PHE A 57 -11.29 -12.41 -3.46
CA PHE A 57 -11.03 -10.96 -3.57
C PHE A 57 -11.32 -10.48 -4.99
N SER A 58 -11.60 -9.18 -5.17
CA SER A 58 -11.88 -8.59 -6.47
C SER A 58 -10.64 -8.54 -7.36
N SER A 59 -10.82 -8.79 -8.65
CA SER A 59 -9.80 -8.57 -9.68
C SER A 59 -9.71 -7.11 -10.13
N ALA A 60 -10.79 -6.34 -9.91
CA ALA A 60 -10.79 -4.89 -10.08
C ALA A 60 -10.14 -4.23 -8.85
N SER A 61 -9.26 -3.28 -9.13
CA SER A 61 -8.77 -2.32 -8.14
C SER A 61 -9.92 -1.38 -7.72
N PRO A 62 -9.98 -0.94 -6.44
CA PRO A 62 -9.14 -1.39 -5.34
C PRO A 62 -9.47 -2.84 -4.94
N ILE A 63 -8.43 -3.63 -4.71
CA ILE A 63 -8.58 -5.05 -4.35
C ILE A 63 -9.35 -5.14 -3.04
N ALA A 64 -10.55 -5.71 -3.03
CA ALA A 64 -11.38 -5.83 -1.85
C ALA A 64 -11.68 -7.29 -1.53
N LEU A 65 -11.92 -7.61 -0.26
CA LEU A 65 -12.37 -8.94 0.14
C LEU A 65 -13.82 -9.17 -0.33
N LEU A 66 -14.01 -10.26 -1.07
CA LEU A 66 -15.33 -10.79 -1.40
C LEU A 66 -15.84 -11.67 -0.26
N GLU A 67 -17.08 -12.13 -0.35
CA GLU A 67 -17.74 -12.91 0.72
C GLU A 67 -16.91 -14.12 1.16
N LYS A 68 -16.40 -14.92 0.22
CA LYS A 68 -15.53 -16.07 0.54
C LYS A 68 -14.25 -15.64 1.26
N GLY A 69 -13.66 -14.49 0.89
CA GLY A 69 -12.48 -13.94 1.56
C GLY A 69 -12.77 -13.52 3.00
N LYS A 70 -13.94 -12.90 3.23
CA LYS A 70 -14.42 -12.56 4.58
C LYS A 70 -14.67 -13.82 5.42
N ASP A 71 -15.27 -14.84 4.83
CA ASP A 71 -15.50 -16.13 5.49
C ASP A 71 -14.19 -16.79 5.93
N ILE A 72 -13.18 -16.79 5.05
CA ILE A 72 -11.84 -17.29 5.38
C ILE A 72 -11.18 -16.44 6.47
N LEU A 73 -11.27 -15.10 6.38
CA LEU A 73 -10.70 -14.18 7.36
C LEU A 73 -11.25 -14.43 8.78
N ILE A 74 -12.56 -14.65 8.89
CA ILE A 74 -13.24 -14.94 10.16
C ILE A 74 -12.97 -16.39 10.59
N GLY A 75 -13.17 -17.37 9.71
CA GLY A 75 -13.05 -18.80 10.01
C GLY A 75 -11.63 -19.29 10.32
N SER A 76 -10.61 -18.53 9.91
CA SER A 76 -9.21 -18.74 10.29
C SER A 76 -8.84 -18.11 11.64
N GLY A 77 -9.70 -17.24 12.19
CA GLY A 77 -9.38 -16.41 13.36
C GLY A 77 -8.41 -15.26 13.05
N LEU A 78 -8.07 -15.04 11.78
CA LEU A 78 -7.12 -14.01 11.36
C LEU A 78 -7.66 -12.61 11.62
N LYS A 79 -8.97 -12.40 11.48
CA LYS A 79 -9.62 -11.14 11.86
C LYS A 79 -9.32 -10.78 13.33
N ASP A 80 -9.61 -11.72 14.23
CA ASP A 80 -9.47 -11.51 15.68
C ASP A 80 -8.00 -11.33 16.06
N TYR A 81 -7.10 -12.07 15.41
CA TYR A 81 -5.66 -11.89 15.58
C TYR A 81 -5.23 -10.46 15.21
N ILE A 82 -5.68 -9.96 14.06
CA ILE A 82 -5.33 -8.61 13.60
C ILE A 82 -5.93 -7.54 14.52
N ASP A 83 -7.21 -7.67 14.87
CA ASP A 83 -7.90 -6.69 15.71
C ASP A 83 -7.31 -6.61 17.12
N LYS A 84 -6.96 -7.77 17.72
CA LYS A 84 -6.36 -7.83 19.06
C LYS A 84 -4.96 -7.23 19.10
N ASN A 85 -4.18 -7.37 18.02
CA ASN A 85 -2.79 -6.92 17.95
C ASN A 85 -2.63 -5.62 17.14
N LYS A 86 -3.74 -4.93 16.84
CA LYS A 86 -3.83 -3.84 15.86
C LYS A 86 -2.72 -2.79 16.01
N ASP A 87 -2.58 -2.21 17.20
CA ASP A 87 -1.63 -1.12 17.45
C ASP A 87 -0.18 -1.58 17.26
N ILE A 88 0.13 -2.81 17.70
CA ILE A 88 1.45 -3.42 17.56
C ILE A 88 1.75 -3.67 16.08
N LEU A 89 0.80 -4.25 15.34
CA LEU A 89 0.94 -4.54 13.92
C LEU A 89 1.13 -3.26 13.09
N ILE A 90 0.37 -2.20 13.40
CA ILE A 90 0.51 -0.89 12.74
C ILE A 90 1.89 -0.29 13.01
N SER A 91 2.35 -0.31 14.28
CA SER A 91 3.67 0.19 14.65
C SER A 91 4.79 -0.57 13.93
N GLN A 92 4.70 -1.90 13.89
CA GLN A 92 5.68 -2.74 13.22
C GLN A 92 5.69 -2.50 11.71
N CYS A 93 4.52 -2.44 11.08
CA CYS A 93 4.40 -2.21 9.65
C CYS A 93 4.97 -0.84 9.26
N ARG A 94 4.65 0.21 10.02
CA ARG A 94 5.19 1.58 9.82
C ARG A 94 6.69 1.68 10.03
N SER A 95 7.24 0.93 10.98
CA SER A 95 8.69 0.93 11.23
C SER A 95 9.50 0.31 10.09
N LYS A 96 8.88 -0.60 9.33
CA LYS A 96 9.51 -1.34 8.23
C LYS A 96 9.25 -0.73 6.86
N ASN A 97 8.12 -0.05 6.68
CA ASN A 97 7.66 0.46 5.40
C ASN A 97 7.11 1.89 5.53
N GLY A 98 7.33 2.72 4.50
CA GLY A 98 6.68 4.04 4.41
C GLY A 98 5.18 3.90 4.22
N MET A 99 4.39 4.78 4.84
CA MET A 99 2.92 4.83 4.74
C MET A 99 2.46 6.28 4.54
N SER A 100 2.93 6.91 3.46
CA SER A 100 2.71 8.35 3.25
C SER A 100 1.48 8.63 2.40
N ASN A 101 1.07 7.67 1.57
CA ASN A 101 -0.05 7.76 0.64
C ASN A 101 -0.78 6.39 0.56
N PRO A 102 -1.96 6.30 -0.10
CA PRO A 102 -2.70 5.04 -0.23
C PRO A 102 -1.90 3.89 -0.84
N TYR A 103 -1.10 4.15 -1.88
CA TYR A 103 -0.27 3.14 -2.56
C TYR A 103 0.84 2.59 -1.65
N ASP A 104 1.49 3.46 -0.89
CA ASP A 104 2.47 3.12 0.14
C ASP A 104 1.82 2.21 1.19
N ILE A 105 0.61 2.56 1.64
CA ILE A 105 -0.15 1.76 2.63
C ILE A 105 -0.48 0.37 2.09
N GLN A 106 -0.92 0.26 0.83
CA GLN A 106 -1.17 -1.04 0.20
C GLN A 106 0.09 -1.89 0.13
N THR A 107 1.17 -1.32 -0.39
CA THR A 107 2.46 -2.00 -0.57
C THR A 107 3.01 -2.46 0.78
N ALA A 108 2.99 -1.57 1.78
CA ALA A 108 3.42 -1.85 3.15
C ALA A 108 2.62 -2.98 3.78
N SER A 109 1.29 -2.94 3.66
CA SER A 109 0.39 -3.92 4.27
C SER A 109 0.60 -5.32 3.69
N PHE A 110 0.71 -5.42 2.36
CA PHE A 110 0.90 -6.70 1.69
C PHE A 110 2.28 -7.29 1.97
N LYS A 111 3.34 -6.48 1.87
CA LYS A 111 4.70 -6.94 2.18
C LYS A 111 4.82 -7.39 3.62
N PHE A 112 4.22 -6.65 4.54
CA PHE A 112 4.24 -7.00 5.96
C PHE A 112 3.64 -8.38 6.23
N PHE A 113 2.49 -8.71 5.64
CA PHE A 113 1.87 -10.03 5.81
C PHE A 113 2.57 -11.16 5.04
N ASP A 114 3.21 -10.84 3.91
CA ASP A 114 4.03 -11.81 3.18
C ASP A 114 5.26 -12.23 4.01
N GLU A 115 5.87 -11.30 4.75
CA GLU A 115 7.09 -11.54 5.54
C GLU A 115 6.82 -11.86 7.02
N MET A 116 5.60 -11.67 7.50
CA MET A 116 5.25 -11.86 8.92
C MET A 116 5.46 -13.31 9.36
N ASP A 117 6.09 -13.47 10.52
CA ASP A 117 6.03 -14.71 11.28
C ASP A 117 4.84 -14.65 12.23
N PHE A 118 3.90 -15.59 12.06
CA PHE A 118 2.71 -15.71 12.91
C PHE A 118 2.99 -16.52 14.19
N GLY A 119 4.19 -17.07 14.36
CA GLY A 119 4.57 -17.91 15.50
C GLY A 119 3.58 -19.06 15.67
N ASP A 120 3.08 -19.24 16.89
CA ASP A 120 2.11 -20.30 17.23
C ASP A 120 0.79 -20.19 16.45
N PHE A 121 0.44 -19.00 15.94
CA PHE A 121 -0.76 -18.80 15.14
C PHE A 121 -0.62 -19.35 13.71
N ASP A 122 0.60 -19.59 13.23
CA ASP A 122 0.86 -20.11 11.88
C ASP A 122 0.21 -21.49 11.65
N GLN A 123 0.15 -22.34 12.69
CA GLN A 123 -0.52 -23.64 12.60
C GLN A 123 -2.04 -23.48 12.32
N LYS A 124 -2.71 -22.54 12.99
CA LYS A 124 -4.14 -22.28 12.76
C LYS A 124 -4.40 -21.78 11.34
N LEU A 125 -3.49 -20.96 10.82
CA LEU A 125 -3.58 -20.48 9.44
C LEU A 125 -3.39 -21.62 8.43
N LYS A 126 -2.44 -22.53 8.67
CA LYS A 126 -2.24 -23.74 7.85
C LYS A 126 -3.47 -24.65 7.85
N GLU A 127 -4.08 -24.87 9.01
CA GLU A 127 -5.31 -25.65 9.13
C GLU A 127 -6.48 -25.00 8.40
N ALA A 128 -6.61 -23.67 8.48
CA ALA A 128 -7.59 -22.93 7.69
C ALA A 128 -7.31 -23.06 6.19
N ALA A 129 -6.07 -22.84 5.75
CA ALA A 129 -5.66 -22.97 4.36
C ALA A 129 -6.04 -24.35 3.78
N TYR A 130 -5.73 -25.41 4.54
CA TYR A 130 -6.11 -26.79 4.18
C TYR A 130 -7.62 -26.97 4.07
N ARG A 131 -8.38 -26.54 5.09
CA ARG A 131 -9.84 -26.66 5.16
C ARG A 131 -10.56 -25.94 4.03
N TYR A 132 -10.06 -24.77 3.62
CA TYR A 132 -10.63 -24.00 2.52
C TYR A 132 -10.06 -24.40 1.14
N GLY A 133 -9.08 -25.31 1.09
CA GLY A 133 -8.45 -25.75 -0.16
C GLY A 133 -7.61 -24.67 -0.84
N ILE A 134 -6.98 -23.80 -0.05
CA ILE A 134 -6.24 -22.61 -0.51
C ILE A 134 -4.80 -22.64 0.00
N GLY A 135 -3.92 -21.86 -0.64
CA GLY A 135 -2.54 -21.74 -0.20
C GLY A 135 -2.38 -20.79 1.00
N MET A 136 -1.24 -20.87 1.70
CA MET A 136 -0.92 -19.94 2.80
C MET A 136 -0.69 -18.51 2.31
N ASP A 137 -0.16 -18.36 1.10
CA ASP A 137 -0.01 -17.10 0.37
C ASP A 137 -1.35 -16.35 0.24
N VAL A 138 -2.42 -17.09 -0.04
CA VAL A 138 -3.79 -16.56 -0.06
C VAL A 138 -4.23 -16.05 1.30
N VAL A 139 -4.07 -16.87 2.35
CA VAL A 139 -4.55 -16.53 3.69
C VAL A 139 -3.83 -15.26 4.19
N ARG A 140 -2.52 -15.18 3.92
CA ARG A 140 -1.71 -13.99 4.17
C ARG A 140 -2.20 -12.79 3.37
N ARG A 141 -2.55 -12.97 2.09
CA ARG A 141 -3.14 -11.91 1.24
C ARG A 141 -4.44 -11.38 1.82
N ILE A 142 -5.33 -12.26 2.29
CA ILE A 142 -6.61 -11.89 2.91
C ILE A 142 -6.36 -11.03 4.15
N GLY A 143 -5.42 -11.44 5.01
CA GLY A 143 -4.98 -10.65 6.16
C GLY A 143 -4.41 -9.29 5.76
N GLY A 144 -3.59 -9.25 4.71
CA GLY A 144 -3.01 -8.02 4.18
C GLY A 144 -4.06 -7.03 3.65
N ILE A 145 -5.09 -7.51 2.96
CA ILE A 145 -6.21 -6.66 2.47
C ILE A 145 -6.98 -6.06 3.66
N TYR A 146 -7.34 -6.91 4.63
CA TYR A 146 -8.05 -6.43 5.82
C TYR A 146 -7.22 -5.43 6.63
N PHE A 147 -5.93 -5.69 6.80
CA PHE A 147 -5.01 -4.80 7.51
C PHE A 147 -4.76 -3.49 6.76
N ARG A 148 -4.70 -3.52 5.42
CA ARG A 148 -4.63 -2.32 4.59
C ARG A 148 -5.84 -1.42 4.86
N ASP A 149 -7.04 -1.98 4.87
CA ASP A 149 -8.27 -1.19 5.08
C ASP A 149 -8.28 -0.54 6.48
N ILE A 150 -7.76 -1.24 7.48
CA ILE A 150 -7.50 -0.68 8.81
C ILE A 150 -6.54 0.52 8.73
N CYS A 151 -5.42 0.37 8.02
CA CYS A 151 -4.41 1.43 7.89
C CYS A 151 -4.96 2.64 7.10
N LEU A 152 -5.67 2.42 5.99
CA LEU A 152 -6.27 3.50 5.20
C LEU A 152 -7.23 4.34 6.05
N ASN A 153 -8.09 3.69 6.83
CA ASN A 153 -9.00 4.37 7.74
C ASN A 153 -8.25 5.18 8.82
N LEU A 154 -7.12 4.69 9.33
CA LEU A 154 -6.30 5.41 10.31
C LEU A 154 -5.73 6.72 9.74
N TYR A 155 -5.34 6.71 8.46
CA TYR A 155 -4.81 7.87 7.75
C TYR A 155 -5.89 8.71 7.05
N ASN A 156 -7.17 8.38 7.29
CA ASN A 156 -8.32 9.05 6.70
C ASN A 156 -8.34 9.03 5.16
N PHE A 157 -7.75 7.98 4.58
CA PHE A 157 -7.83 7.67 3.15
C PHE A 157 -8.97 6.69 2.88
N ARG A 158 -9.54 6.76 1.68
CA ARG A 158 -10.56 5.80 1.26
C ARG A 158 -9.95 4.75 0.31
N PRO A 159 -10.47 3.52 0.27
CA PRO A 159 -9.98 2.50 -0.66
C PRO A 159 -10.03 2.94 -2.13
N GLU A 160 -10.99 3.77 -2.53
CA GLU A 160 -11.12 4.27 -3.91
C GLU A 160 -9.99 5.24 -4.30
N ASP A 161 -9.23 5.75 -3.33
CA ASP A 161 -8.08 6.61 -3.60
C ASP A 161 -6.85 5.79 -4.07
N LEU A 162 -6.92 4.46 -4.04
CA LEU A 162 -5.93 3.54 -4.65
C LEU A 162 -6.06 3.46 -6.18
N ASP A 163 -7.18 3.87 -6.76
CA ASP A 163 -7.45 3.81 -8.20
C ASP A 163 -7.06 5.08 -8.96
N LYS A 164 -6.71 6.13 -8.23
CA LYS A 164 -6.28 7.38 -8.82
C LYS A 164 -4.75 7.36 -8.88
N PRO A 165 -4.12 7.03 -10.03
CA PRO A 165 -2.74 7.46 -10.21
C PRO A 165 -2.73 8.96 -9.93
N ASP A 166 -1.76 9.43 -9.15
CA ASP A 166 -1.62 10.84 -8.80
C ASP A 166 -1.75 11.68 -10.08
N ASP A 167 -2.93 12.26 -10.32
CA ASP A 167 -3.15 13.15 -11.45
C ASP A 167 -2.42 14.45 -11.11
N PRO A 168 -1.36 14.82 -11.84
CA PRO A 168 -0.66 16.07 -11.62
C PRO A 168 -1.56 17.30 -11.86
N GLN A 169 -2.78 17.13 -12.38
CA GLN A 169 -3.68 18.23 -12.74
C GLN A 169 -4.75 18.60 -11.70
N SER A 170 -4.83 17.97 -10.52
CA SER A 170 -5.83 18.38 -9.50
C SER A 170 -5.46 19.64 -8.68
N LYS A 171 -4.47 20.41 -9.14
CA LYS A 171 -4.21 21.78 -8.67
C LYS A 171 -4.32 22.77 -9.83
N SER A 172 -5.55 23.09 -10.23
CA SER A 172 -5.86 24.34 -10.93
C SER A 172 -6.55 25.33 -10.00
#